data_AF-B0MML4-F1
#
_entry.id   AF-B0MML4-F1
#
_cell.length_a   1.000
_cell.length_b   1.000
_cell.length_c   1.000
_cell.angle_alpha   90.00
_cell.angle_beta   90.00
_cell.angle_gamma   90.00
#
_symmetry.space_group_name_H-M   'P 1'
#
loop_
_entity.id
_entity.type
_entity.pdbx_description
1 polymer ?
#
loop_
_entity_poly.entity_id
_entity_poly.type
_entity_poly.pdbx_seq_one_letter_code
_entity_poly.pdbx_strand_id
1 'polypeptide(L)'
;MNAEYKKAAEKLLCGITDKRLHEPTVWNDILSSARSGKLRLWEINDEILRIKYFCKEKIERASAFTESDKSGVRFDDLNAYFVEAIKSRDKGYFEAFIRAYEPVLQSRAERFVSHYNLSADDTEDIKQIFLETLWFAFLGYDAADPIPLLQYVKKAAVMRQLDHIRTAKNACTVPTQNGYAELRKVMRIYNSAPELSADARISLAVTETGFAEKKVTELVAVGKATEYPIGIVPTEENEDAADGTVSDELIEDPSVSLFKEVLRNIYRTHFRDAADKISPKDKQILSLSLGVCFDCFGIFKPSTYAEIALKQGASGEKSIEKKRKAAIEKFAKKLCDMGFCDGVSLKQTAITVIKEKGQKIVQSARYTYTPYGDGKSGEILYTAAGKYRFQIIRLAEFDVTGAYAEQAAKIIDSMNGNFIKERFYAIPLENLPNVNNHNANPRMPFYH
;
A
#
# COMPACT_ATOMS: atom_id res chain seq x y z
N MET A 1 33.04 -30.71 17.14
CA MET A 1 32.60 -29.34 16.78
C MET A 1 31.70 -28.83 17.90
N ASN A 2 32.04 -27.69 18.51
CA ASN A 2 31.35 -27.16 19.68
C ASN A 2 29.86 -26.86 19.37
N ALA A 3 28.94 -27.15 20.29
CA ALA A 3 27.52 -26.82 20.16
C ALA A 3 27.28 -25.32 19.99
N GLU A 4 28.11 -24.49 20.63
CA GLU A 4 28.08 -23.04 20.48
C GLU A 4 28.41 -22.58 19.06
N TYR A 5 29.39 -23.24 18.42
CA TYR A 5 29.74 -22.96 17.03
C TYR A 5 28.56 -23.21 16.10
N LYS A 6 27.86 -24.35 16.23
CA LYS A 6 26.70 -24.68 15.39
C LYS A 6 25.58 -23.67 15.55
N LYS A 7 25.28 -23.28 16.79
CA LYS A 7 24.26 -22.27 17.10
C LYS A 7 24.61 -20.90 16.50
N ALA A 8 25.88 -20.49 16.59
CA ALA A 8 26.34 -19.24 15.98
C ALA A 8 26.29 -19.30 14.44
N ALA A 9 26.73 -20.40 13.84
CA ALA A 9 26.70 -20.59 12.39
C ALA A 9 25.27 -20.60 11.84
N GLU A 10 24.32 -21.26 12.52
CA GLU A 10 22.90 -21.25 12.12
C GLU A 10 22.31 -19.84 12.15
N LYS A 11 22.62 -19.06 13.20
CA LYS A 11 22.17 -17.67 13.30
C LYS A 11 22.72 -16.80 12.16
N LEU A 12 24.00 -16.98 11.80
CA LEU A 12 24.63 -16.25 10.69
C LEU A 12 24.09 -16.68 9.32
N LEU A 13 23.80 -17.97 9.13
CA LEU A 13 23.19 -18.48 7.90
C LEU A 13 21.80 -17.89 7.66
N CYS A 14 21.00 -17.65 8.70
CA CYS A 14 19.72 -16.95 8.58
C CYS A 14 19.86 -15.50 8.10
N GLY A 15 21.04 -14.90 8.26
CA GLY A 15 21.34 -13.52 7.84
C GLY A 15 21.84 -13.41 6.39
N ILE A 16 21.98 -14.51 5.64
CA ILE A 16 22.41 -14.48 4.24
C ILE A 16 21.25 -14.04 3.35
N THR A 17 21.39 -12.89 2.70
CA THR A 17 20.32 -12.26 1.91
C THR A 17 20.56 -12.30 0.40
N ASP A 18 21.78 -12.63 -0.07
CA ASP A 18 22.04 -12.74 -1.51
C ASP A 18 21.29 -13.93 -2.14
N LYS A 19 20.32 -13.62 -3.00
CA LYS A 19 19.54 -14.61 -3.76
C LYS A 19 20.40 -15.59 -4.57
N ARG A 20 21.58 -15.18 -5.04
CA ARG A 20 22.50 -16.06 -5.80
C ARG A 20 23.11 -17.14 -4.91
N LEU A 21 23.36 -16.83 -3.63
CA LEU A 21 23.86 -17.81 -2.67
C LEU A 21 22.80 -18.84 -2.28
N HIS A 22 21.51 -18.51 -2.46
CA HIS A 22 20.37 -19.41 -2.24
C HIS A 22 20.08 -20.34 -3.42
N GLU A 23 20.91 -20.35 -4.48
CA GLU A 23 20.80 -21.36 -5.53
C GLU A 23 21.02 -22.77 -4.91
N PRO A 24 20.17 -23.78 -5.20
CA PRO A 24 20.16 -25.04 -4.48
C PRO A 24 21.52 -25.73 -4.35
N THR A 25 22.32 -25.74 -5.41
CA THR A 25 23.65 -26.36 -5.41
C THR A 25 24.63 -25.62 -4.50
N VAL A 26 24.64 -24.29 -4.58
CA VAL A 26 25.53 -23.41 -3.80
C VAL A 26 25.12 -23.43 -2.32
N TRP A 27 23.83 -23.28 -2.05
CA TRP A 27 23.29 -23.25 -0.70
C TRP A 27 23.51 -24.58 0.05
N ASN A 28 23.31 -25.72 -0.62
CA ASN A 28 23.57 -27.02 -0.03
C ASN A 28 25.05 -27.20 0.34
N ASP A 29 25.98 -26.71 -0.49
CA ASP A 29 27.40 -26.74 -0.17
C ASP A 29 27.77 -25.80 0.98
N ILE A 30 27.19 -24.60 1.04
CA ILE A 30 27.36 -23.66 2.16
C ILE A 30 26.87 -24.30 3.47
N LEU A 31 25.66 -24.87 3.47
CA LEU A 31 25.10 -25.56 4.63
C LEU A 31 25.97 -26.74 5.07
N SER A 32 26.41 -27.57 4.13
CA SER A 32 27.30 -28.71 4.39
C SER A 32 28.65 -28.25 4.96
N SER A 33 29.24 -27.19 4.40
CA SER A 33 30.52 -26.62 4.83
C SER A 33 30.44 -25.95 6.20
N ALA A 34 29.35 -25.25 6.50
CA ALA A 34 29.10 -24.67 7.82
C ALA A 34 28.86 -25.76 8.88
N ARG A 35 28.04 -26.77 8.57
CA ARG A 35 27.72 -27.90 9.46
C ARG A 35 28.88 -28.86 9.69
N SER A 36 29.86 -28.89 8.78
CA SER A 36 31.11 -29.66 8.91
C SER A 36 32.26 -28.86 9.54
N GLY A 37 32.06 -27.56 9.81
CA GLY A 37 33.07 -26.68 10.39
C GLY A 37 34.22 -26.32 9.43
N LYS A 38 34.00 -26.51 8.12
CA LYS A 38 34.95 -26.11 7.07
C LYS A 38 34.90 -24.61 6.78
N LEU A 39 33.75 -23.99 7.02
CA LEU A 39 33.64 -22.54 7.12
C LEU A 39 33.97 -22.15 8.56
N ARG A 40 34.64 -21.01 8.74
CA ARG A 40 34.76 -20.31 10.02
C ARG A 40 33.58 -19.34 10.16
N LEU A 41 33.18 -19.00 11.39
CA LEU A 41 32.00 -18.15 11.63
C LEU A 41 32.04 -16.81 10.87
N TRP A 42 33.19 -16.13 10.90
CA TRP A 42 33.39 -14.87 10.17
C TRP A 42 33.24 -15.00 8.64
N GLU A 43 33.36 -16.20 8.05
CA GLU A 43 33.17 -16.43 6.60
C GLU A 43 31.69 -16.54 6.23
N ILE A 44 30.77 -16.66 7.21
CA ILE A 44 29.34 -16.81 6.99
C ILE A 44 28.70 -15.43 6.89
N ASN A 45 28.97 -14.74 5.80
CA ASN A 45 28.31 -13.49 5.41
C ASN A 45 28.21 -13.41 3.88
N ASP A 46 27.31 -12.55 3.38
CA ASP A 46 27.02 -12.43 1.94
C ASP A 46 28.28 -12.16 1.11
N GLU A 47 29.18 -11.30 1.58
CA GLU A 47 30.35 -10.87 0.81
C GLU A 47 31.41 -11.96 0.71
N ILE A 48 31.82 -12.55 1.83
CA ILE A 48 32.86 -13.60 1.83
C ILE A 48 32.37 -14.84 1.07
N LEU A 49 31.10 -15.22 1.24
CA LEU A 49 30.52 -16.34 0.50
C LEU A 49 30.44 -16.04 -1.00
N ARG A 50 30.05 -14.84 -1.42
CA ARG A 50 30.07 -14.47 -2.86
C ARG A 50 31.47 -14.64 -3.45
N ILE A 51 32.49 -14.20 -2.73
CA ILE A 51 33.88 -14.30 -3.19
C ILE A 51 34.29 -15.76 -3.29
N LYS A 52 33.98 -16.56 -2.26
CA LYS A 52 34.32 -17.98 -2.19
C LYS A 52 33.71 -18.82 -3.32
N TYR A 53 32.45 -18.56 -3.64
CA TYR A 53 31.69 -19.37 -4.58
C TYR A 53 31.70 -18.85 -6.01
N PHE A 54 31.75 -17.52 -6.21
CA PHE A 54 31.65 -16.91 -7.55
C PHE A 54 32.96 -16.28 -8.05
N CYS A 55 34.01 -16.20 -7.23
CA CYS A 55 35.29 -15.59 -7.61
C CYS A 55 36.49 -16.55 -7.39
N LYS A 56 36.31 -17.84 -7.67
CA LYS A 56 37.32 -18.89 -7.46
C LYS A 56 38.67 -18.57 -8.10
N GLU A 57 38.69 -18.12 -9.35
CA GLU A 57 39.92 -17.72 -10.06
C GLU A 57 40.69 -16.62 -9.32
N LYS A 58 39.97 -15.66 -8.71
CA LYS A 58 40.60 -14.58 -7.94
C LYS A 58 41.20 -15.07 -6.63
N ILE A 59 40.56 -16.05 -5.97
CA ILE A 59 41.10 -16.70 -4.77
C ILE A 59 42.39 -17.46 -5.11
N GLU A 60 42.39 -18.18 -6.23
CA GLU A 60 43.58 -18.91 -6.70
C GLU A 60 44.73 -17.94 -7.00
N ARG A 61 44.46 -16.83 -7.70
CA ARG A 61 45.45 -15.77 -7.93
C ARG A 61 45.96 -15.16 -6.64
N ALA A 62 45.08 -14.83 -5.68
CA ALA A 62 45.46 -14.27 -4.39
C ALA A 62 46.35 -15.23 -3.58
N SER A 63 46.06 -16.53 -3.65
CA SER A 63 46.81 -17.58 -2.95
C SER A 63 48.22 -17.81 -3.52
N ALA A 64 48.50 -17.33 -4.73
CA ALA A 64 49.81 -17.41 -5.36
C ALA A 64 50.80 -16.35 -4.85
N PHE A 65 50.35 -15.37 -4.05
CA PHE A 65 51.19 -14.34 -3.45
C PHE A 65 51.70 -14.77 -2.08
N THR A 66 52.97 -14.49 -1.80
CA THR A 66 53.53 -14.57 -0.45
C THR A 66 53.10 -13.35 0.37
N GLU A 67 53.23 -13.44 1.69
CA GLU A 67 52.87 -12.36 2.62
C GLU A 67 54.05 -12.14 3.56
N SER A 68 54.93 -11.20 3.22
CA SER A 68 56.02 -10.79 4.11
C SER A 68 55.80 -9.39 4.68
N ASP A 69 56.34 -9.12 5.87
CA ASP A 69 56.16 -7.79 6.47
C ASP A 69 56.95 -6.73 5.69
N LYS A 70 56.21 -5.78 5.09
CA LYS A 70 56.75 -4.60 4.39
C LYS A 70 56.43 -3.30 5.14
N SER A 71 56.18 -3.36 6.45
CA SER A 71 55.87 -2.20 7.31
C SER A 71 56.84 -1.02 7.15
N GLY A 72 58.12 -1.28 6.91
CA GLY A 72 59.16 -0.25 6.73
C GLY A 72 59.27 0.32 5.30
N VAL A 73 58.51 -0.19 4.32
CA VAL A 73 58.62 0.24 2.91
C VAL A 73 57.76 1.47 2.66
N ARG A 74 58.39 2.54 2.14
CA ARG A 74 57.70 3.76 1.74
C ARG A 74 58.07 4.17 0.32
N PHE A 75 57.07 4.36 -0.53
CA PHE A 75 57.23 4.92 -1.88
C PHE A 75 56.54 6.28 -1.98
N ASP A 76 57.12 7.19 -2.76
CA ASP A 76 56.50 8.49 -3.07
C ASP A 76 55.34 8.33 -4.06
N ASP A 77 55.48 7.41 -5.03
CA ASP A 77 54.40 7.01 -5.91
C ASP A 77 53.63 5.83 -5.31
N LEU A 78 52.35 6.05 -5.03
CA LEU A 78 51.44 5.03 -4.52
C LEU A 78 51.28 3.85 -5.50
N ASN A 79 51.44 4.06 -6.81
CA ASN A 79 51.33 2.96 -7.78
C ASN A 79 52.51 1.98 -7.71
N ALA A 80 53.67 2.44 -7.24
CA ALA A 80 54.87 1.62 -7.11
C ALA A 80 54.65 0.41 -6.18
N TYR A 81 53.83 0.56 -5.12
CA TYR A 81 53.47 -0.56 -4.26
C TYR A 81 52.81 -1.72 -5.02
N PHE A 82 51.89 -1.43 -5.95
CA PHE A 82 51.20 -2.48 -6.72
C PHE A 82 52.12 -3.13 -7.74
N VAL A 83 52.95 -2.31 -8.41
CA VAL A 83 53.94 -2.80 -9.38
C VAL A 83 54.93 -3.74 -8.71
N GLU A 84 55.48 -3.36 -7.55
CA GLU A 84 56.40 -4.21 -6.79
C GLU A 84 55.69 -5.46 -6.23
N ALA A 85 54.46 -5.33 -5.73
CA ALA A 85 53.68 -6.49 -5.29
C ALA A 85 53.53 -7.55 -6.40
N ILE A 86 53.24 -7.12 -7.64
CA ILE A 86 53.09 -8.02 -8.80
C ILE A 86 54.44 -8.64 -9.20
N LYS A 87 55.50 -7.83 -9.29
CA LYS A 87 56.83 -8.31 -9.67
C LYS A 87 57.40 -9.32 -8.68
N SER A 88 57.30 -9.03 -7.39
CA SER A 88 57.83 -9.90 -6.32
C SER A 88 56.86 -11.01 -5.93
N ARG A 89 55.62 -10.97 -6.43
CA ARG A 89 54.50 -11.82 -5.99
C ARG A 89 54.32 -11.83 -4.48
N ASP A 90 54.40 -10.65 -3.87
CA ASP A 90 54.29 -10.48 -2.42
C ASP A 90 53.22 -9.43 -2.09
N LYS A 91 52.11 -9.86 -1.50
CA LYS A 91 51.02 -8.95 -1.12
C LYS A 91 51.34 -8.11 0.12
N GLY A 92 52.46 -8.34 0.80
CA GLY A 92 52.95 -7.45 1.86
C GLY A 92 53.13 -6.01 1.40
N TYR A 93 53.48 -5.78 0.12
CA TYR A 93 53.51 -4.44 -0.46
C TYR A 93 52.12 -3.81 -0.59
N PHE A 94 51.08 -4.60 -0.82
CA PHE A 94 49.69 -4.13 -0.81
C PHE A 94 49.25 -3.71 0.60
N GLU A 95 49.66 -4.45 1.63
CA GLU A 95 49.41 -4.08 3.03
C GLU A 95 50.16 -2.80 3.43
N ALA A 96 51.41 -2.66 3.01
CA ALA A 96 52.18 -1.44 3.20
C ALA A 96 51.51 -0.23 2.51
N PHE A 97 50.95 -0.43 1.31
CA PHE A 97 50.12 0.57 0.65
C PHE A 97 48.91 0.97 1.49
N ILE A 98 48.13 0.01 2.01
CA ILE A 98 46.94 0.30 2.82
C ILE A 98 47.33 1.18 4.00
N ARG A 99 48.40 0.83 4.73
CA ARG A 99 48.89 1.61 5.88
C ARG A 99 49.28 3.03 5.48
N ALA A 100 49.97 3.19 4.34
CA ALA A 100 50.39 4.50 3.85
C ALA A 100 49.22 5.37 3.36
N TYR A 101 48.20 4.74 2.76
CA TYR A 101 47.05 5.43 2.16
C TYR A 101 45.90 5.67 3.14
N GLU A 102 45.89 5.00 4.29
CA GLU A 102 44.77 5.01 5.24
C GLU A 102 44.29 6.41 5.66
N PRO A 103 45.15 7.39 6.02
CA PRO A 103 44.68 8.73 6.37
C PRO A 103 43.93 9.43 5.23
N VAL A 104 44.36 9.18 3.99
CA VAL A 104 43.72 9.72 2.78
C VAL A 104 42.39 9.02 2.53
N LEU A 105 42.33 7.70 2.75
CA LEU A 105 41.10 6.93 2.60
C LEU A 105 40.06 7.35 3.64
N GLN A 106 40.46 7.50 4.90
CA GLN A 106 39.62 7.98 6.00
C GLN A 106 38.98 9.34 5.66
N SER A 107 39.81 10.33 5.33
CA SER A 107 39.33 11.68 4.98
C SER A 107 38.36 11.69 3.79
N ARG A 108 38.52 10.74 2.84
CA ARG A 108 37.63 10.60 1.69
C ARG A 108 36.33 9.93 2.05
N ALA A 109 36.36 8.91 2.91
CA ALA A 109 35.18 8.22 3.39
C ALA A 109 34.29 9.15 4.22
N GLU A 110 34.87 9.90 5.16
CA GLU A 110 34.16 10.91 5.95
C GLU A 110 33.49 11.98 5.07
N ARG A 111 34.21 12.47 4.05
CA ARG A 111 33.64 13.41 3.07
C ARG A 111 32.50 12.79 2.27
N PHE A 112 32.59 11.52 1.92
CA PHE A 112 31.54 10.81 1.21
C PHE A 112 30.29 10.63 2.08
N VAL A 113 30.48 10.19 3.33
CA VAL A 113 29.41 10.07 4.35
C VAL A 113 28.70 11.40 4.55
N SER A 114 29.46 12.48 4.78
CA SER A 114 28.90 13.83 4.93
C SER A 114 28.15 14.29 3.69
N HIS A 115 28.69 14.04 2.48
CA HIS A 115 28.04 14.45 1.23
C HIS A 115 26.69 13.78 0.99
N TYR A 116 26.53 12.53 1.45
CA TYR A 116 25.29 11.77 1.31
C TYR A 116 24.44 11.73 2.60
N ASN A 117 24.79 12.54 3.61
CA ASN A 117 24.10 12.60 4.90
C ASN A 117 23.91 11.22 5.56
N LEU A 118 24.93 10.38 5.48
CA LEU A 118 24.97 9.04 6.07
C LEU A 118 25.37 9.11 7.56
N SER A 119 25.15 8.02 8.31
CA SER A 119 25.62 7.93 9.69
C SER A 119 27.15 7.95 9.73
N ALA A 120 27.73 8.52 10.78
CA ALA A 120 29.18 8.45 11.01
C ALA A 120 29.69 7.01 11.03
N ASP A 121 28.85 6.07 11.50
CA ASP A 121 29.13 4.63 11.55
C ASP A 121 29.31 4.02 10.15
N ASP A 122 28.76 4.65 9.10
CA ASP A 122 28.85 4.15 7.72
C ASP A 122 30.26 4.38 7.10
N THR A 123 31.14 5.11 7.79
CA THR A 123 32.48 5.42 7.31
C THR A 123 33.30 4.14 7.03
N GLU A 124 33.22 3.15 7.92
CA GLU A 124 33.94 1.89 7.76
C GLU A 124 33.38 1.05 6.60
N ASP A 125 32.06 1.01 6.40
CA ASP A 125 31.44 0.35 5.25
C ASP A 125 31.94 0.95 3.92
N ILE A 126 32.01 2.30 3.85
CA ILE A 126 32.49 3.03 2.67
C ILE A 126 33.97 2.75 2.38
N LYS A 127 34.81 2.62 3.42
CA LYS A 127 36.22 2.24 3.30
C LYS A 127 36.37 0.79 2.85
N GLN A 128 35.61 -0.12 3.44
CA GLN A 128 35.63 -1.53 3.08
C GLN A 128 35.28 -1.73 1.61
N ILE A 129 34.22 -1.07 1.10
CA ILE A 129 33.85 -1.14 -0.32
C ILE A 129 34.99 -0.67 -1.23
N PHE A 130 35.71 0.39 -0.84
CA PHE A 130 36.87 0.87 -1.61
C PHE A 130 38.00 -0.17 -1.61
N LEU A 131 38.36 -0.72 -0.45
CA LEU A 131 39.44 -1.69 -0.31
C LEU A 131 39.13 -3.00 -1.03
N GLU A 132 37.90 -3.49 -0.97
CA GLU A 132 37.46 -4.64 -1.75
C GLU A 132 37.58 -4.36 -3.25
N THR A 133 37.11 -3.20 -3.70
CA THR A 133 37.20 -2.80 -5.12
C THR A 133 38.65 -2.73 -5.58
N LEU A 134 39.53 -2.16 -4.74
CA LEU A 134 40.96 -2.07 -4.99
C LEU A 134 41.60 -3.47 -5.09
N TRP A 135 41.34 -4.32 -4.11
CA TRP A 135 41.88 -5.69 -4.08
C TRP A 135 41.43 -6.48 -5.30
N PHE A 136 40.15 -6.40 -5.67
CA PHE A 136 39.62 -7.11 -6.83
C PHE A 136 40.17 -6.62 -8.17
N ALA A 137 40.51 -5.34 -8.27
CA ALA A 137 41.16 -4.77 -9.44
C ALA A 137 42.65 -5.14 -9.47
N PHE A 138 43.33 -5.11 -8.32
CA PHE A 138 44.73 -5.49 -8.16
C PHE A 138 45.03 -6.91 -8.67
N LEU A 139 44.21 -7.90 -8.34
CA LEU A 139 44.41 -9.29 -8.75
C LEU A 139 44.35 -9.54 -10.28
N GLY A 140 43.85 -8.57 -11.04
CA GLY A 140 43.83 -8.61 -12.50
C GLY A 140 44.61 -7.48 -13.16
N TYR A 141 45.37 -6.70 -12.38
CA TYR A 141 46.08 -5.53 -12.88
C TYR A 141 47.34 -5.93 -13.65
N ASP A 142 47.57 -5.30 -14.80
CA ASP A 142 48.80 -5.41 -15.55
C ASP A 142 49.74 -4.28 -15.15
N ALA A 143 50.93 -4.62 -14.65
CA ALA A 143 51.93 -3.63 -14.27
C ALA A 143 52.49 -2.83 -15.46
N ALA A 144 52.26 -3.28 -16.70
CA ALA A 144 52.59 -2.54 -17.91
C ALA A 144 51.50 -1.53 -18.34
N ASP A 145 50.35 -1.50 -17.66
CA ASP A 145 49.27 -0.57 -17.97
C ASP A 145 49.73 0.89 -17.72
N PRO A 146 49.60 1.80 -18.72
CA PRO A 146 49.98 3.19 -18.54
C PRO A 146 49.13 3.95 -17.52
N ILE A 147 47.97 3.41 -17.12
CA ILE A 147 47.07 4.04 -16.15
C ILE A 147 47.30 3.42 -14.76
N PRO A 148 47.59 4.24 -13.73
CA PRO A 148 47.74 3.76 -12.36
C PRO A 148 46.47 3.10 -11.81
N LEU A 149 46.64 1.99 -11.09
CA LEU A 149 45.54 1.19 -10.55
C LEU A 149 44.51 2.01 -9.76
N LEU A 150 45.00 2.94 -8.92
CA LEU A 150 44.14 3.79 -8.09
C LEU A 150 43.19 4.67 -8.90
N GLN A 151 43.53 5.03 -10.15
CA GLN A 151 42.64 5.86 -10.97
C GLN A 151 41.40 5.08 -11.41
N TYR A 152 41.58 3.83 -11.83
CA TYR A 152 40.47 2.93 -12.14
C TYR A 152 39.58 2.70 -10.92
N VAL A 153 40.22 2.43 -9.78
CA VAL A 153 39.52 2.06 -8.54
C VAL A 153 38.73 3.24 -7.99
N LYS A 154 39.25 4.46 -8.04
CA LYS A 154 38.49 5.66 -7.60
C LYS A 154 37.14 5.76 -8.31
N LYS A 155 37.08 5.49 -9.61
CA LYS A 155 35.82 5.55 -10.37
C LYS A 155 34.90 4.36 -10.05
N ALA A 156 35.46 3.16 -9.99
CA ALA A 156 34.69 1.93 -9.73
C ALA A 156 34.13 1.89 -8.29
N ALA A 157 34.93 2.32 -7.31
CA ALA A 157 34.55 2.33 -5.91
C ALA A 157 33.37 3.27 -5.64
N VAL A 158 33.38 4.47 -6.23
CA VAL A 158 32.25 5.41 -6.12
C VAL A 158 30.96 4.77 -6.63
N MET A 159 30.99 4.07 -7.76
CA MET A 159 29.81 3.38 -8.28
C MET A 159 29.30 2.29 -7.35
N ARG A 160 30.18 1.54 -6.68
CA ARG A 160 29.81 0.50 -5.70
C ARG A 160 29.32 1.09 -4.37
N GLN A 161 29.92 2.17 -3.90
CA GLN A 161 29.48 2.89 -2.71
C GLN A 161 28.06 3.46 -2.90
N LEU A 162 27.79 4.00 -4.10
CA LEU A 162 26.45 4.44 -4.48
C LEU A 162 25.44 3.29 -4.58
N ASP A 163 25.88 2.13 -5.05
CA ASP A 163 25.04 0.94 -5.08
C ASP A 163 24.71 0.44 -3.67
N HIS A 164 25.67 0.54 -2.76
CA HIS A 164 25.45 0.24 -1.34
C HIS A 164 24.42 1.17 -0.71
N ILE A 165 24.52 2.49 -0.94
CA ILE A 165 23.48 3.45 -0.50
C ILE A 165 22.11 3.05 -1.04
N ARG A 166 22.03 2.76 -2.35
CA ARG A 166 20.79 2.35 -3.05
C ARG A 166 20.13 1.13 -2.41
N THR A 167 20.90 0.15 -1.97
CA THR A 167 20.37 -1.14 -1.50
C THR A 167 20.20 -1.25 0.00
N ALA A 168 21.07 -0.62 0.78
CA ALA A 168 21.24 -0.93 2.20
C ALA A 168 20.99 0.24 3.16
N LYS A 169 21.05 1.50 2.68
CA LYS A 169 20.96 2.68 3.57
C LYS A 169 19.70 3.53 3.36
N ASN A 170 19.12 3.51 2.16
CA ASN A 170 17.87 4.24 1.92
C ASN A 170 16.66 3.57 2.62
N ALA A 171 15.71 4.37 3.10
CA ALA A 171 14.43 3.92 3.65
C ALA A 171 13.63 3.00 2.69
N CYS A 172 13.87 3.17 1.38
CA CYS A 172 13.31 2.33 0.32
C CYS A 172 14.43 1.92 -0.65
N THR A 173 14.49 0.63 -0.98
CA THR A 173 15.41 0.12 -2.00
C THR A 173 14.96 0.52 -3.40
N VAL A 174 15.81 1.20 -4.16
CA VAL A 174 15.54 1.45 -5.59
C VAL A 174 15.97 0.20 -6.38
N PRO A 175 15.07 -0.51 -7.09
CA PRO A 175 15.35 -1.86 -7.60
C PRO A 175 16.48 -1.93 -8.63
N THR A 176 16.69 -0.87 -9.41
CA THR A 176 17.64 -0.87 -10.53
C THR A 176 18.67 0.24 -10.40
N GLN A 177 19.90 -0.03 -10.85
CA GLN A 177 20.97 0.96 -10.89
C GLN A 177 20.63 2.13 -11.82
N ASN A 178 20.00 1.86 -12.96
CA ASN A 178 19.54 2.91 -13.89
C ASN A 178 18.47 3.79 -13.26
N GLY A 179 17.45 3.21 -12.60
CA GLY A 179 16.44 3.97 -11.89
C GLY A 179 17.04 4.86 -10.79
N TYR A 180 18.06 4.36 -10.08
CA TYR A 180 18.76 5.16 -9.09
C TYR A 180 19.63 6.28 -9.69
N ALA A 181 20.22 6.06 -10.86
CA ALA A 181 20.93 7.12 -11.59
C ALA A 181 19.96 8.22 -12.07
N GLU A 182 18.79 7.84 -12.58
CA GLU A 182 17.72 8.78 -12.96
C GLU A 182 17.21 9.56 -11.76
N LEU A 183 16.94 8.88 -10.64
CA LEU A 183 16.55 9.50 -9.38
C LEU A 183 17.55 10.57 -8.94
N ARG A 184 18.84 10.22 -8.86
CA ARG A 184 19.89 11.17 -8.47
C ARG A 184 20.03 12.33 -9.45
N LYS A 185 19.88 12.09 -10.75
CA LYS A 185 19.90 13.15 -11.75
C LYS A 185 18.74 14.13 -11.53
N VAL A 186 17.53 13.61 -11.35
CA VAL A 186 16.34 14.43 -11.09
C VAL A 186 16.47 15.19 -9.77
N MET A 187 16.85 14.52 -8.67
CA MET A 187 17.00 15.15 -7.36
C MET A 187 18.12 16.21 -7.35
N ARG A 188 19.22 16.00 -8.08
CA ARG A 188 20.26 17.02 -8.23
C ARG A 188 19.74 18.31 -8.88
N ILE A 189 18.88 18.19 -9.90
CA ILE A 189 18.28 19.34 -10.59
C ILE A 189 17.18 19.96 -9.71
N TYR A 190 16.38 19.14 -9.05
CA TYR A 190 15.35 19.61 -8.13
C TYR A 190 15.95 20.41 -6.96
N ASN A 191 17.11 19.98 -6.44
CA ASN A 191 17.78 20.62 -5.32
C ASN A 191 18.76 21.75 -5.73
N SER A 192 19.00 21.98 -7.02
CA SER A 192 19.92 23.04 -7.48
C SER A 192 19.35 24.44 -7.39
N ALA A 193 18.01 24.57 -7.32
CA ALA A 193 17.28 25.84 -7.30
C ALA A 193 16.29 25.90 -6.12
N PRO A 194 16.78 25.94 -4.86
CA PRO A 194 15.95 25.95 -3.65
C PRO A 194 15.07 27.20 -3.49
N GLU A 195 15.25 28.22 -4.32
CA GLU A 195 14.45 29.44 -4.37
C GLU A 195 13.15 29.29 -5.19
N LEU A 196 13.07 28.30 -6.08
CA LEU A 196 11.89 28.07 -6.93
C LEU A 196 10.78 27.33 -6.19
N SER A 197 9.53 27.44 -6.66
CA SER A 197 8.43 26.60 -6.16
C SER A 197 8.63 25.12 -6.53
N ALA A 198 7.96 24.20 -5.85
CA ALA A 198 8.05 22.76 -6.15
C ALA A 198 7.69 22.44 -7.61
N ASP A 199 6.63 23.04 -8.14
CA ASP A 199 6.17 22.84 -9.52
C ASP A 199 7.15 23.42 -10.55
N ALA A 200 7.76 24.57 -10.23
CA ALA A 200 8.79 25.17 -11.09
C ALA A 200 10.07 24.32 -11.13
N ARG A 201 10.46 23.70 -10.01
CA ARG A 201 11.60 22.75 -9.96
C ARG A 201 11.30 21.46 -10.72
N ILE A 202 10.07 20.95 -10.64
CA ILE A 202 9.64 19.79 -11.43
C ILE A 202 9.71 20.13 -12.91
N SER A 203 9.20 21.30 -13.30
CA SER A 203 9.25 21.77 -14.70
C SER A 203 10.70 21.90 -15.20
N LEU A 204 11.59 22.47 -14.39
CA LEU A 204 13.03 22.55 -14.69
C LEU A 204 13.64 21.16 -14.91
N ALA A 205 13.38 20.22 -14.00
CA ALA A 205 13.86 18.85 -14.12
C ALA A 205 13.29 18.14 -15.36
N VAL A 206 12.03 18.38 -15.74
CA VAL A 206 11.44 17.88 -16.99
C VAL A 206 12.22 18.42 -18.20
N THR A 207 12.48 19.73 -18.25
CA THR A 207 13.21 20.35 -19.36
C THR A 207 14.64 19.83 -19.48
N GLU A 208 15.38 19.75 -18.37
CA GLU A 208 16.79 19.34 -18.39
C GLU A 208 17.02 17.83 -18.57
N THR A 209 16.06 17.01 -18.13
CA THR A 209 16.18 15.55 -18.29
C THR A 209 15.56 15.02 -19.57
N GLY A 210 14.56 15.71 -20.12
CA GLY A 210 13.72 15.24 -21.22
C GLY A 210 12.74 14.12 -20.81
N PHE A 211 12.56 13.88 -19.52
CA PHE A 211 11.61 12.89 -19.01
C PHE A 211 10.18 13.42 -19.01
N ALA A 212 9.20 12.51 -19.09
CA ALA A 212 7.80 12.87 -18.90
C ALA A 212 7.57 13.42 -17.48
N GLU A 213 6.74 14.46 -17.36
CA GLU A 213 6.42 15.11 -16.08
C GLU A 213 6.00 14.13 -15.00
N LYS A 214 5.11 13.18 -15.34
CA LYS A 214 4.68 12.11 -14.43
C LYS A 214 5.87 11.34 -13.83
N LYS A 215 6.86 10.99 -14.65
CA LYS A 215 8.06 10.26 -14.19
C LYS A 215 8.92 11.13 -13.27
N VAL A 216 9.09 12.41 -13.59
CA VAL A 216 9.84 13.35 -12.75
C VAL A 216 9.16 13.53 -11.39
N THR A 217 7.84 13.69 -11.36
CA THR A 217 7.06 13.80 -10.13
C THR A 217 7.18 12.56 -9.27
N GLU A 218 7.09 11.37 -9.86
CA GLU A 218 7.30 10.10 -9.14
C GLU A 218 8.73 10.02 -8.56
N LEU A 219 9.75 10.35 -9.34
CA LEU A 219 11.14 10.35 -8.86
C LEU A 219 11.38 11.37 -7.75
N VAL A 220 10.78 12.57 -7.81
CA VAL A 220 10.87 13.56 -6.73
C VAL A 220 10.19 13.05 -5.46
N ALA A 221 9.02 12.43 -5.57
CA ALA A 221 8.32 11.85 -4.42
C ALA A 221 9.15 10.74 -3.76
N VAL A 222 9.73 9.84 -4.56
CA VAL A 222 10.64 8.79 -4.08
C VAL A 222 11.88 9.41 -3.44
N GLY A 223 12.49 10.41 -4.07
CA GLY A 223 13.69 11.08 -3.56
C GLY A 223 13.47 11.67 -2.17
N LYS A 224 12.36 12.39 -1.98
CA LYS A 224 11.97 12.95 -0.67
C LYS A 224 11.75 11.85 0.38
N ALA A 225 11.08 10.76 0.03
CA ALA A 225 10.86 9.63 0.93
C ALA A 225 12.17 8.92 1.30
N THR A 226 13.19 8.98 0.44
CA THR A 226 14.51 8.37 0.72
C THR A 226 15.49 9.29 1.45
N GLU A 227 15.38 10.61 1.31
CA GLU A 227 16.28 11.60 1.95
C GLU A 227 15.94 11.84 3.43
N TYR A 228 14.70 11.57 3.86
CA TYR A 228 14.24 11.78 5.23
C TYR A 228 13.54 10.55 5.78
N PRO A 229 14.27 9.52 6.24
CA PRO A 229 13.68 8.58 7.19
C PRO A 229 13.42 9.35 8.49
N ILE A 230 12.23 9.94 8.63
CA ILE A 230 11.74 10.35 9.95
C ILE A 230 11.54 9.04 10.70
N GLY A 231 12.47 8.70 11.59
CA GLY A 231 12.25 7.61 12.52
C GLY A 231 10.93 7.86 13.25
N ILE A 232 10.13 6.80 13.43
CA ILE A 232 8.87 6.87 14.21
C ILE A 232 9.17 7.39 15.64
N VAL A 233 10.41 7.23 16.08
CA VAL A 233 10.97 7.81 17.29
C VAL A 233 12.01 8.87 16.88
N PRO A 234 11.84 10.15 17.26
CA PRO A 234 12.88 11.16 17.13
C PRO A 234 14.13 10.73 17.91
N THR A 235 15.31 10.83 17.31
CA THR A 235 16.60 10.53 17.96
C THR A 235 17.10 11.61 18.91
N GLU A 236 16.37 12.73 19.06
CA GLU A 236 16.68 13.78 20.02
C GLU A 236 15.52 13.94 21.00
N GLU A 237 15.66 13.34 22.19
CA GLU A 237 14.99 13.84 23.38
C GLU A 237 15.65 15.18 23.74
N ASN A 238 15.25 16.27 23.09
CA ASN A 238 15.47 17.59 23.66
C ASN A 238 14.49 17.73 24.84
N GLU A 239 15.02 17.62 26.06
CA GLU A 239 14.27 17.71 27.34
C GLU A 239 13.51 19.05 27.55
N ASP A 240 13.57 19.99 26.60
CA ASP A 240 12.96 21.33 26.71
C ASP A 240 11.67 21.55 25.90
N ALA A 241 11.11 20.51 25.27
CA ALA A 241 9.76 20.59 24.69
C ALA A 241 8.72 19.99 25.66
N ALA A 242 8.16 20.85 26.50
CA ALA A 242 6.99 20.54 27.31
C ALA A 242 5.86 19.96 26.45
N ASP A 243 5.33 18.81 26.86
CA ASP A 243 4.07 18.21 26.43
C ASP A 243 3.87 18.05 24.90
N GLY A 244 4.15 16.83 24.41
CA GLY A 244 3.45 16.29 23.24
C GLY A 244 4.27 16.09 21.96
N THR A 245 3.84 15.07 21.22
CA THR A 245 4.05 14.83 19.78
C THR A 245 5.29 14.03 19.33
N VAL A 246 5.48 12.82 19.88
CA VAL A 246 5.31 11.66 18.98
C VAL A 246 3.84 11.34 19.11
N SER A 247 3.03 11.91 18.22
CA SER A 247 1.60 11.69 18.33
C SER A 247 1.34 10.20 18.07
N ASP A 248 0.70 9.52 19.01
CA ASP A 248 -0.08 8.30 18.71
C ASP A 248 -1.03 8.51 17.50
N GLU A 249 -1.23 9.76 17.06
CA GLU A 249 -1.94 10.18 15.84
C GLU A 249 -1.17 9.92 14.52
N LEU A 250 0.12 9.58 14.52
CA LEU A 250 0.89 9.34 13.27
C LEU A 250 0.61 7.96 12.67
N ILE A 251 0.08 7.03 13.46
CA ILE A 251 -0.30 5.69 13.01
C ILE A 251 -1.82 5.62 13.08
N GLU A 252 -2.48 5.76 11.94
CA GLU A 252 -3.91 5.46 11.85
C GLU A 252 -4.11 3.98 12.22
N ASP A 253 -4.76 3.71 13.34
CA ASP A 253 -5.13 2.34 13.72
C ASP A 253 -6.22 1.83 12.75
N PRO A 254 -5.92 0.86 11.87
CA PRO A 254 -6.90 0.33 10.94
C PRO A 254 -7.90 -0.62 11.64
N SER A 255 -7.81 -0.79 12.96
CA SER A 255 -8.71 -1.66 13.71
C SER A 255 -10.17 -1.18 13.60
N VAL A 256 -11.08 -2.15 13.54
CA VAL A 256 -12.51 -1.86 13.51
C VAL A 256 -12.93 -1.43 14.91
N SER A 257 -13.45 -0.20 15.02
CA SER A 257 -14.07 0.29 16.25
C SER A 257 -15.06 -0.72 16.83
N LEU A 258 -14.97 -0.96 18.14
CA LEU A 258 -15.88 -1.82 18.88
C LEU A 258 -17.36 -1.45 18.63
N PHE A 259 -17.66 -0.15 18.53
CA PHE A 259 -19.00 0.34 18.25
C PHE A 259 -19.52 -0.10 16.88
N LYS A 260 -18.66 -0.04 15.85
CA LYS A 260 -19.01 -0.52 14.50
C LYS A 260 -19.28 -2.03 14.51
N GLU A 261 -18.51 -2.82 15.26
CA GLU A 261 -18.72 -4.27 15.33
C GLU A 261 -19.99 -4.64 16.12
N VAL A 262 -20.28 -3.94 17.22
CA VAL A 262 -21.54 -4.11 17.97
C VAL A 262 -22.73 -3.77 17.08
N LEU A 263 -22.70 -2.64 16.37
CA LEU A 263 -23.77 -2.24 15.46
C LEU A 263 -23.96 -3.28 14.33
N ARG A 264 -22.85 -3.79 13.77
CA ARG A 264 -22.87 -4.86 12.76
C ARG A 264 -23.55 -6.12 13.31
N ASN A 265 -23.28 -6.50 14.56
CA ASN A 265 -23.92 -7.65 15.19
C ASN A 265 -25.43 -7.43 15.42
N ILE A 266 -25.84 -6.25 15.88
CA ILE A 266 -27.26 -5.88 16.02
C ILE A 266 -27.97 -6.00 14.67
N TYR A 267 -27.40 -5.43 13.61
CA TYR A 267 -27.99 -5.47 12.26
C TYR A 267 -28.10 -6.91 11.75
N ARG A 268 -27.07 -7.74 11.96
CA ARG A 268 -27.10 -9.15 11.61
C ARG A 268 -28.24 -9.91 12.29
N THR A 269 -28.49 -9.65 13.57
CA THR A 269 -29.63 -10.28 14.27
C THR A 269 -30.95 -9.91 13.62
N HIS A 270 -31.22 -8.61 13.40
CA HIS A 270 -32.46 -8.17 12.75
C HIS A 270 -32.63 -8.76 11.34
N PHE A 271 -31.56 -8.80 10.55
CA PHE A 271 -31.61 -9.33 9.19
C PHE A 271 -31.84 -10.84 9.16
N ARG A 272 -31.24 -11.59 10.10
CA ARG A 272 -31.46 -13.04 10.22
C ARG A 272 -32.91 -13.32 10.61
N ASP A 273 -33.39 -12.67 11.66
CA ASP A 273 -34.75 -12.86 12.17
C ASP A 273 -35.82 -12.47 11.13
N ALA A 274 -35.60 -11.38 10.38
CA ALA A 274 -36.49 -10.98 9.29
C ALA A 274 -36.44 -11.98 8.12
N ALA A 275 -35.26 -12.54 7.82
CA ALA A 275 -35.08 -13.54 6.78
C ALA A 275 -35.75 -14.89 7.13
N ASP A 276 -35.79 -15.25 8.41
CA ASP A 276 -36.45 -16.46 8.90
C ASP A 276 -37.99 -16.34 8.88
N LYS A 277 -38.52 -15.11 8.85
CA LYS A 277 -39.97 -14.84 8.74
C LYS A 277 -40.49 -14.76 7.30
N ILE A 278 -39.63 -14.85 6.29
CA ILE A 278 -40.04 -14.94 4.88
C ILE A 278 -39.92 -16.38 4.36
N SER A 279 -40.47 -16.67 3.17
CA SER A 279 -40.42 -18.04 2.65
C SER A 279 -38.98 -18.48 2.34
N PRO A 280 -38.63 -19.76 2.50
CA PRO A 280 -37.28 -20.25 2.16
C PRO A 280 -36.86 -19.96 0.72
N LYS A 281 -37.82 -19.98 -0.22
CA LYS A 281 -37.57 -19.61 -1.62
C LYS A 281 -37.25 -18.12 -1.77
N ASP A 282 -37.96 -17.25 -1.06
CA ASP A 282 -37.68 -15.81 -1.06
C ASP A 282 -36.31 -15.51 -0.41
N LYS A 283 -36.02 -16.12 0.76
CA LYS A 283 -34.71 -16.04 1.44
C LYS A 283 -33.56 -16.45 0.51
N GLN A 284 -33.73 -17.56 -0.22
CA GLN A 284 -32.74 -18.04 -1.18
C GLN A 284 -32.54 -17.09 -2.37
N ILE A 285 -33.62 -16.52 -2.95
CA ILE A 285 -33.50 -15.52 -4.03
C ILE A 285 -32.72 -14.30 -3.55
N LEU A 286 -33.06 -13.78 -2.36
CA LEU A 286 -32.37 -12.63 -1.79
C LEU A 286 -30.90 -12.95 -1.54
N SER A 287 -30.61 -14.05 -0.86
CA SER A 287 -29.25 -14.49 -0.55
C SER A 287 -28.38 -14.61 -1.80
N LEU A 288 -28.85 -15.35 -2.81
CA LEU A 288 -28.10 -15.55 -4.06
C LEU A 288 -27.95 -14.25 -4.86
N SER A 289 -28.97 -13.39 -4.90
CA SER A 289 -28.92 -12.14 -5.65
C SER A 289 -28.09 -11.04 -5.00
N LEU A 290 -27.94 -11.07 -3.67
CA LEU A 290 -27.14 -10.10 -2.91
C LEU A 290 -25.72 -10.61 -2.67
N GLY A 291 -25.48 -11.91 -2.77
CA GLY A 291 -24.19 -12.51 -2.46
C GLY A 291 -23.93 -12.60 -0.96
N VAL A 292 -24.98 -12.76 -0.14
CA VAL A 292 -24.86 -12.81 1.32
C VAL A 292 -25.66 -13.98 1.88
N CYS A 293 -25.06 -14.75 2.78
CA CYS A 293 -25.77 -15.78 3.54
C CYS A 293 -26.48 -15.15 4.75
N PHE A 294 -27.79 -15.29 4.89
CA PHE A 294 -28.51 -14.73 6.05
C PHE A 294 -28.25 -15.51 7.36
N ASP A 295 -27.67 -16.70 7.28
CA ASP A 295 -27.36 -17.51 8.47
C ASP A 295 -25.98 -17.15 9.02
N CYS A 296 -24.93 -17.19 8.20
CA CYS A 296 -23.55 -16.91 8.64
C CYS A 296 -23.02 -15.52 8.25
N PHE A 297 -23.75 -14.73 7.46
CA PHE A 297 -23.31 -13.44 6.90
C PHE A 297 -22.01 -13.51 6.08
N GLY A 298 -21.64 -14.71 5.62
CA GLY A 298 -20.57 -14.91 4.64
C GLY A 298 -20.93 -14.24 3.31
N ILE A 299 -19.94 -13.55 2.74
CA ILE A 299 -20.07 -12.84 1.46
C ILE A 299 -19.56 -13.76 0.34
N PHE A 300 -20.30 -13.83 -0.75
CA PHE A 300 -19.95 -14.59 -1.93
C PHE A 300 -20.36 -13.83 -3.19
N LYS A 301 -19.85 -14.25 -4.35
CA LYS A 301 -20.19 -13.64 -5.64
C LYS A 301 -21.71 -13.75 -5.90
N PRO A 302 -22.44 -12.63 -6.11
CA PRO A 302 -23.86 -12.68 -6.43
C PRO A 302 -24.13 -13.50 -7.69
N SER A 303 -25.15 -14.37 -7.65
CA SER A 303 -25.60 -15.16 -8.80
C SER A 303 -26.44 -14.33 -9.76
N THR A 304 -26.35 -14.64 -11.05
CA THR A 304 -27.22 -14.02 -12.07
C THR A 304 -28.66 -14.51 -11.93
N TYR A 305 -29.63 -13.76 -12.47
CA TYR A 305 -31.03 -14.22 -12.46
C TYR A 305 -31.23 -15.52 -13.24
N ALA A 306 -30.38 -15.81 -14.24
CA ALA A 306 -30.39 -17.07 -14.99
C ALA A 306 -29.99 -18.24 -14.08
N GLU A 307 -28.87 -18.09 -13.36
CA GLU A 307 -28.39 -19.10 -12.41
C GLU A 307 -29.39 -19.36 -11.29
N ILE A 308 -30.02 -18.30 -10.76
CA ILE A 308 -31.06 -18.44 -9.74
C ILE A 308 -32.31 -19.14 -10.32
N ALA A 309 -32.68 -18.85 -11.57
CA ALA A 309 -33.81 -19.51 -12.23
C ALA A 309 -33.56 -21.02 -12.39
N LEU A 310 -32.35 -21.42 -12.80
CA LEU A 310 -31.94 -22.82 -12.89
C LEU A 310 -32.01 -23.51 -11.52
N LYS A 311 -31.46 -22.89 -10.47
CA LYS A 311 -31.48 -23.44 -9.10
C LYS A 311 -32.91 -23.59 -8.54
N GLN A 312 -33.83 -22.71 -8.90
CA GLN A 312 -35.21 -22.73 -8.41
C GLN A 312 -36.20 -23.47 -9.30
N GLY A 313 -35.77 -23.99 -10.45
CA GLY A 313 -36.68 -24.54 -11.47
C GLY A 313 -37.71 -23.50 -11.95
N ALA A 314 -37.32 -22.24 -12.08
CA ALA A 314 -38.18 -21.17 -12.55
C ALA A 314 -38.19 -21.06 -14.08
N SER A 315 -39.27 -20.52 -14.65
CA SER A 315 -39.48 -20.38 -16.10
C SER A 315 -38.51 -19.45 -16.83
N GLY A 316 -37.65 -18.72 -16.11
CA GLY A 316 -36.64 -17.81 -16.68
C GLY A 316 -36.35 -16.59 -15.80
N GLU A 317 -35.42 -15.76 -16.27
CA GLU A 317 -34.88 -14.60 -15.53
C GLU A 317 -35.94 -13.60 -15.08
N LYS A 318 -36.89 -13.23 -15.97
CA LYS A 318 -37.97 -12.28 -15.65
C LYS A 318 -38.85 -12.76 -14.49
N SER A 319 -39.02 -14.07 -14.35
CA SER A 319 -39.76 -14.68 -13.24
C SER A 319 -39.02 -14.47 -11.92
N ILE A 320 -37.69 -14.67 -11.92
CA ILE A 320 -36.84 -14.41 -10.75
C ILE A 320 -36.78 -12.93 -10.41
N GLU A 321 -36.66 -12.05 -11.39
CA GLU A 321 -36.65 -10.60 -11.14
C GLU A 321 -37.93 -10.14 -10.45
N LYS A 322 -39.10 -10.62 -10.89
CA LYS A 322 -40.39 -10.33 -10.26
C LYS A 322 -40.47 -10.90 -8.84
N LYS A 323 -40.06 -12.16 -8.65
CA LYS A 323 -40.03 -12.80 -7.33
C LYS A 323 -39.07 -12.09 -6.38
N ARG A 324 -37.91 -11.65 -6.85
CA ARG A 324 -36.94 -10.86 -6.07
C ARG A 324 -37.56 -9.54 -5.60
N LYS A 325 -38.23 -8.79 -6.48
CA LYS A 325 -38.91 -7.54 -6.09
C LYS A 325 -39.94 -7.79 -4.97
N ALA A 326 -40.75 -8.83 -5.10
CA ALA A 326 -41.71 -9.21 -4.07
C ALA A 326 -41.04 -9.69 -2.77
N ALA A 327 -39.93 -10.45 -2.88
CA ALA A 327 -39.16 -10.92 -1.73
C ALA A 327 -38.53 -9.75 -0.94
N ILE A 328 -37.99 -8.74 -1.64
CA ILE A 328 -37.47 -7.51 -1.01
C ILE A 328 -38.58 -6.81 -0.24
N GLU A 329 -39.77 -6.65 -0.82
CA GLU A 329 -40.89 -6.01 -0.12
C GLU A 329 -41.33 -6.79 1.12
N LYS A 330 -41.45 -8.12 1.03
CA LYS A 330 -41.77 -8.96 2.20
C LYS A 330 -40.71 -8.84 3.30
N PHE A 331 -39.43 -8.90 2.92
CA PHE A 331 -38.32 -8.76 3.84
C PHE A 331 -38.30 -7.38 4.51
N ALA A 332 -38.47 -6.31 3.74
CA ALA A 332 -38.56 -4.95 4.23
C ALA A 332 -39.72 -4.76 5.23
N LYS A 333 -40.91 -5.31 4.94
CA LYS A 333 -42.04 -5.29 5.88
C LYS A 333 -41.72 -6.02 7.18
N LYS A 334 -40.99 -7.13 7.13
CA LYS A 334 -40.56 -7.84 8.35
C LYS A 334 -39.55 -7.05 9.16
N LEU A 335 -38.68 -6.27 8.53
CA LEU A 335 -37.82 -5.32 9.24
C LEU A 335 -38.63 -4.19 9.88
N CYS A 336 -39.70 -3.73 9.22
CA CYS A 336 -40.61 -2.73 9.79
C CYS A 336 -41.39 -3.28 11.00
N ASP A 337 -41.91 -4.50 10.91
CA ASP A 337 -42.57 -5.20 12.03
C ASP A 337 -41.66 -5.32 13.26
N MET A 338 -40.34 -5.35 13.05
CA MET A 338 -39.32 -5.46 14.10
C MET A 338 -38.80 -4.09 14.59
N GLY A 339 -39.32 -2.98 14.06
CA GLY A 339 -38.87 -1.64 14.41
C GLY A 339 -37.44 -1.32 13.96
N PHE A 340 -36.87 -2.06 13.00
CA PHE A 340 -35.53 -1.79 12.48
C PHE A 340 -35.51 -0.60 11.52
N CYS A 341 -36.58 -0.48 10.73
CA CYS A 341 -36.82 0.63 9.80
C CYS A 341 -38.31 0.93 9.80
N ASP A 342 -38.71 2.05 9.19
CA ASP A 342 -40.10 2.28 8.82
C ASP A 342 -40.25 2.07 7.30
N GLY A 343 -41.38 2.43 6.72
CA GLY A 343 -41.53 2.40 5.28
C GLY A 343 -42.67 3.23 4.73
N VAL A 344 -42.71 3.32 3.40
CA VAL A 344 -43.77 4.02 2.67
C VAL A 344 -44.18 3.20 1.45
N SER A 345 -45.49 3.05 1.27
CA SER A 345 -46.07 2.53 0.03
C SER A 345 -46.38 3.69 -0.90
N LEU A 346 -45.83 3.65 -2.12
CA LEU A 346 -46.13 4.62 -3.16
C LEU A 346 -47.04 3.97 -4.20
N LYS A 347 -48.11 4.67 -4.57
CA LYS A 347 -49.00 4.27 -5.65
C LYS A 347 -49.28 5.45 -6.57
N GLN A 348 -48.93 5.28 -7.83
CA GLN A 348 -49.15 6.26 -8.88
C GLN A 348 -50.64 6.32 -9.22
N THR A 349 -51.24 7.50 -9.11
CA THR A 349 -52.66 7.71 -9.40
C THR A 349 -52.89 8.41 -10.74
N ALA A 350 -51.96 9.24 -11.19
CA ALA A 350 -52.03 9.89 -12.50
C ALA A 350 -50.63 10.20 -13.06
N ILE A 351 -50.52 10.28 -14.38
CA ILE A 351 -49.31 10.73 -15.06
C ILE A 351 -49.68 11.45 -16.35
N THR A 352 -49.00 12.56 -16.59
CA THR A 352 -49.14 13.37 -17.79
C THR A 352 -47.82 13.35 -18.54
N VAL A 353 -47.90 13.03 -19.83
CA VAL A 353 -46.73 12.84 -20.70
C VAL A 353 -46.89 13.69 -21.94
N ILE A 354 -45.86 14.46 -22.28
CA ILE A 354 -45.75 15.22 -23.53
C ILE A 354 -44.85 14.48 -24.52
N LYS A 355 -45.05 14.72 -25.82
CA LYS A 355 -44.19 14.17 -26.87
C LYS A 355 -43.35 15.29 -27.45
N GLU A 356 -42.03 15.20 -27.30
CA GLU A 356 -41.09 16.09 -27.96
C GLU A 356 -40.11 15.26 -28.80
N LYS A 357 -39.91 15.64 -30.06
CA LYS A 357 -38.98 14.96 -30.98
C LYS A 357 -39.14 13.43 -31.04
N GLY A 358 -40.38 12.95 -30.93
CA GLY A 358 -40.70 11.51 -30.94
C GLY A 358 -40.48 10.77 -29.62
N GLN A 359 -39.94 11.41 -28.58
CA GLN A 359 -39.75 10.84 -27.25
C GLN A 359 -40.88 11.25 -26.30
N LYS A 360 -41.34 10.30 -25.47
CA LYS A 360 -42.32 10.53 -24.41
C LYS A 360 -41.61 11.08 -23.18
N ILE A 361 -41.88 12.33 -22.83
CA ILE A 361 -41.32 13.02 -21.67
C ILE A 361 -42.42 13.22 -20.63
N VAL A 362 -42.16 12.84 -19.38
CA VAL A 362 -43.14 13.00 -18.30
C VAL A 362 -43.17 14.45 -17.85
N GLN A 363 -44.35 15.07 -17.92
CA GLN A 363 -44.58 16.45 -17.51
C GLN A 363 -44.93 16.54 -16.02
N SER A 364 -45.80 15.65 -15.55
CA SER A 364 -46.17 15.54 -14.13
C SER A 364 -46.62 14.13 -13.77
N ALA A 365 -46.48 13.77 -12.49
CA ALA A 365 -46.92 12.50 -11.94
C ALA A 365 -47.51 12.69 -10.54
N ARG A 366 -48.66 12.09 -10.28
CA ARG A 366 -49.36 12.14 -9.00
C ARG A 366 -49.23 10.79 -8.29
N TYR A 367 -48.85 10.84 -7.03
CA TYR A 367 -48.65 9.68 -6.18
C TYR A 367 -49.43 9.82 -4.88
N THR A 368 -50.13 8.75 -4.50
CA THR A 368 -50.53 8.54 -3.11
C THR A 368 -49.38 7.87 -2.38
N TYR A 369 -49.05 8.38 -1.19
CA TYR A 369 -48.07 7.77 -0.31
C TYR A 369 -48.71 7.38 1.01
N THR A 370 -48.44 6.17 1.48
CA THR A 370 -48.98 5.62 2.72
C THR A 370 -47.82 5.19 3.60
N PRO A 371 -47.57 5.86 4.74
CA PRO A 371 -46.64 5.38 5.77
C PRO A 371 -46.96 3.93 6.17
N TYR A 372 -45.96 3.18 6.62
CA TYR A 372 -46.17 1.81 7.07
C TYR A 372 -47.02 1.80 8.36
N GLY A 373 -48.10 1.03 8.36
CA GLY A 373 -49.12 1.04 9.41
C GLY A 373 -50.52 1.32 8.87
N ASP A 374 -51.50 1.39 9.78
CA ASP A 374 -52.90 1.63 9.42
C ASP A 374 -53.18 3.13 9.41
N GLY A 375 -53.47 3.72 8.25
CA GLY A 375 -53.83 5.14 8.15
C GLY A 375 -54.15 5.63 6.75
N LYS A 376 -54.78 6.81 6.65
CA LYS A 376 -55.11 7.40 5.35
C LYS A 376 -53.87 7.92 4.62
N SER A 377 -53.78 7.60 3.33
CA SER A 377 -52.72 8.04 2.44
C SER A 377 -52.70 9.55 2.22
N GLY A 378 -51.50 10.11 2.17
CA GLY A 378 -51.24 11.44 1.65
C GLY A 378 -51.12 11.43 0.13
N GLU A 379 -50.95 12.61 -0.46
CA GLU A 379 -50.85 12.81 -1.90
C GLU A 379 -49.76 13.83 -2.24
N ILE A 380 -48.91 13.48 -3.23
CA ILE A 380 -47.82 14.31 -3.73
C ILE A 380 -47.92 14.41 -5.25
N LEU A 381 -47.65 15.62 -5.76
CA LEU A 381 -47.54 15.92 -7.18
C LEU A 381 -46.08 16.23 -7.53
N TYR A 382 -45.53 15.47 -8.47
CA TYR A 382 -44.26 15.76 -9.13
C TYR A 382 -44.52 16.54 -10.42
N THR A 383 -43.73 17.58 -10.70
CA THR A 383 -43.75 18.36 -11.94
C THR A 383 -42.34 18.59 -12.46
N ALA A 384 -42.06 18.21 -13.71
CA ALA A 384 -40.71 18.21 -14.27
C ALA A 384 -40.13 19.62 -14.52
N ALA A 385 -40.98 20.59 -14.88
CA ALA A 385 -40.58 21.96 -15.28
C ALA A 385 -41.08 23.06 -14.32
N GLY A 386 -41.52 22.70 -13.11
CA GLY A 386 -42.03 23.67 -12.13
C GLY A 386 -40.95 24.32 -11.28
N LYS A 387 -41.22 25.53 -10.76
CA LYS A 387 -40.37 26.22 -9.75
C LYS A 387 -40.15 25.35 -8.50
N TYR A 388 -41.13 24.54 -8.15
CA TYR A 388 -41.03 23.47 -7.14
C TYR A 388 -41.33 22.14 -7.83
N ARG A 389 -40.34 21.24 -7.85
CA ARG A 389 -40.47 19.91 -8.49
C ARG A 389 -41.48 19.01 -7.79
N PHE A 390 -41.72 19.25 -6.50
CA PHE A 390 -42.62 18.48 -5.66
C PHE A 390 -43.59 19.41 -4.93
N GLN A 391 -44.87 19.04 -4.93
CA GLN A 391 -45.93 19.71 -4.19
C GLN A 391 -46.68 18.67 -3.35
N ILE A 392 -46.74 18.91 -2.04
CA ILE A 392 -47.55 18.10 -1.13
C ILE A 392 -48.99 18.58 -1.27
N ILE A 393 -49.85 17.75 -1.85
CA ILE A 393 -51.28 18.05 -2.02
C ILE A 393 -52.02 17.77 -0.72
N ARG A 394 -51.68 16.66 -0.05
CA ARG A 394 -52.25 16.27 1.23
C ARG A 394 -51.26 15.48 2.06
N LEU A 395 -51.16 15.76 3.35
CA LEU A 395 -50.39 14.93 4.27
C LEU A 395 -51.13 13.62 4.59
N ALA A 396 -50.39 12.54 4.79
CA ALA A 396 -50.94 11.30 5.34
C ALA A 396 -51.35 11.53 6.80
N GLU A 397 -52.34 10.77 7.28
CA GLU A 397 -52.92 10.94 8.63
C GLU A 397 -51.87 10.89 9.76
N PHE A 398 -50.86 10.04 9.60
CA PHE A 398 -49.76 9.87 10.56
C PHE A 398 -48.47 10.60 10.18
N ASP A 399 -48.46 11.36 9.08
CA ASP A 399 -47.31 12.15 8.65
C ASP A 399 -47.41 13.61 9.12
N VAL A 400 -47.52 13.78 10.44
CA VAL A 400 -47.77 15.09 11.09
C VAL A 400 -46.67 16.10 10.76
N THR A 401 -45.44 15.64 10.53
CA THR A 401 -44.27 16.49 10.27
C THR A 401 -43.91 16.59 8.80
N GLY A 402 -44.59 15.84 7.92
CA GLY A 402 -44.27 15.78 6.49
C GLY A 402 -42.99 15.01 6.14
N ALA A 403 -42.42 14.25 7.09
CA ALA A 403 -41.15 13.54 6.86
C ALA A 403 -41.34 12.36 5.90
N TYR A 404 -42.47 11.65 5.96
CA TYR A 404 -42.77 10.61 4.96
C TYR A 404 -43.00 11.22 3.59
N ALA A 405 -43.65 12.38 3.52
CA ALA A 405 -43.85 13.09 2.27
C ALA A 405 -42.51 13.51 1.64
N GLU A 406 -41.56 13.98 2.45
CA GLU A 406 -40.23 14.34 2.00
C GLU A 406 -39.46 13.13 1.47
N GLN A 407 -39.49 12.01 2.20
CA GLN A 407 -38.84 10.76 1.75
C GLN A 407 -39.49 10.20 0.49
N ALA A 408 -40.83 10.25 0.39
CA ALA A 408 -41.56 9.89 -0.81
C ALA A 408 -41.13 10.75 -2.01
N ALA A 409 -40.98 12.06 -1.83
CA ALA A 409 -40.48 12.96 -2.87
C ALA A 409 -39.05 12.59 -3.31
N LYS A 410 -38.13 12.33 -2.37
CA LYS A 410 -36.76 11.87 -2.66
C LYS A 410 -36.75 10.56 -3.46
N ILE A 411 -37.58 9.59 -3.07
CA ILE A 411 -37.72 8.31 -3.78
C ILE A 411 -38.23 8.55 -5.21
N ILE A 412 -39.24 9.41 -5.39
CA ILE A 412 -39.80 9.73 -6.71
C ILE A 412 -38.76 10.45 -7.59
N ASP A 413 -37.99 11.39 -7.04
CA ASP A 413 -36.92 12.09 -7.78
C ASP A 413 -35.86 11.10 -8.28
N SER A 414 -35.48 10.14 -7.43
CA SER A 414 -34.49 9.10 -7.77
C SER A 414 -34.93 8.17 -8.93
N MET A 415 -36.22 8.15 -9.29
CA MET A 415 -36.71 7.34 -10.41
C MET A 415 -36.28 7.87 -11.78
N ASN A 416 -35.77 9.11 -11.87
CA ASN A 416 -35.23 9.70 -13.11
C ASN A 416 -36.14 9.51 -14.34
N GLY A 417 -37.45 9.68 -14.18
CA GLY A 417 -38.43 9.54 -15.26
C GLY A 417 -39.03 8.14 -15.43
N ASN A 418 -38.49 7.11 -14.77
CA ASN A 418 -39.03 5.75 -14.77
C ASN A 418 -40.08 5.55 -13.66
N PHE A 419 -41.16 6.32 -13.73
CA PHE A 419 -42.25 6.29 -12.75
C PHE A 419 -42.91 4.92 -12.67
N ILE A 420 -42.86 4.33 -11.47
CA ILE A 420 -43.45 3.02 -11.18
C ILE A 420 -44.90 3.15 -10.72
N LYS A 421 -45.71 2.14 -11.04
CA LYS A 421 -47.14 2.12 -10.68
C LYS A 421 -47.39 1.99 -9.19
N GLU A 422 -46.73 1.05 -8.53
CA GLU A 422 -46.93 0.78 -7.10
C GLU A 422 -45.73 0.03 -6.55
N ARG A 423 -45.23 0.44 -5.37
CA ARG A 423 -44.11 -0.22 -4.69
C ARG A 423 -43.98 0.21 -3.23
N PHE A 424 -43.50 -0.71 -2.40
CA PHE A 424 -43.11 -0.42 -1.01
C PHE A 424 -41.60 -0.14 -0.89
N TYR A 425 -41.25 0.83 -0.04
CA TYR A 425 -39.89 1.22 0.26
C TYR A 425 -39.66 1.25 1.77
N ALA A 426 -38.58 0.61 2.23
CA ALA A 426 -38.09 0.79 3.60
C ALA A 426 -37.37 2.14 3.73
N ILE A 427 -37.58 2.81 4.86
CA ILE A 427 -36.97 4.09 5.20
C ILE A 427 -36.18 3.88 6.51
N PRO A 428 -34.85 4.12 6.53
CA PRO A 428 -34.07 4.11 7.76
C PRO A 428 -34.63 5.14 8.77
N LEU A 429 -34.68 4.79 10.05
CA LEU A 429 -35.30 5.64 11.08
C LEU A 429 -34.60 7.00 11.22
N GLU A 430 -33.29 7.05 11.01
CA GLU A 430 -32.49 8.30 10.96
C GLU A 430 -32.98 9.30 9.90
N ASN A 431 -33.66 8.81 8.84
CA ASN A 431 -34.21 9.63 7.78
C ASN A 431 -35.63 10.16 8.09
N LEU A 432 -36.16 9.85 9.28
CA LEU A 432 -37.45 10.30 9.80
C LEU A 432 -37.28 11.07 11.14
N PRO A 433 -36.47 12.14 11.18
CA PRO A 433 -36.01 12.78 12.43
C PRO A 433 -37.11 13.35 13.32
N ASN A 434 -38.33 13.55 12.81
CA ASN A 434 -39.42 14.24 13.52
C ASN A 434 -40.69 13.42 13.75
N VAL A 435 -40.73 12.15 13.32
CA VAL A 435 -41.98 11.35 13.31
C VAL A 435 -42.20 10.57 14.60
N ASN A 436 -41.14 10.21 15.34
CA ASN A 436 -41.31 9.33 16.50
C ASN A 436 -40.15 9.41 17.50
N ASN A 437 -40.32 10.18 18.59
CA ASN A 437 -39.40 10.14 19.74
C ASN A 437 -39.30 8.74 20.40
N HIS A 438 -40.19 7.81 20.05
CA HIS A 438 -40.16 6.42 20.54
C HIS A 438 -39.26 5.48 19.72
N ASN A 439 -39.00 5.77 18.44
CA ASN A 439 -38.19 4.90 17.55
C ASN A 439 -36.93 5.58 17.00
N ALA A 440 -36.65 6.86 17.32
CA ALA A 440 -35.58 7.64 16.71
C ALA A 440 -34.16 7.06 16.89
N ASN A 441 -33.97 6.08 17.77
CA ASN A 441 -32.78 5.23 17.79
C ASN A 441 -33.22 3.82 18.18
N PRO A 442 -32.67 2.73 17.61
CA PRO A 442 -32.51 1.53 18.42
C PRO A 442 -31.71 2.01 19.64
N ARG A 443 -32.36 2.10 20.81
CA ARG A 443 -31.69 2.50 22.05
C ARG A 443 -30.53 1.53 22.21
N MET A 444 -29.34 1.97 21.85
CA MET A 444 -28.14 1.20 22.11
C MET A 444 -28.12 0.98 23.62
N PRO A 445 -27.86 -0.23 24.10
CA PRO A 445 -27.87 -0.54 25.53
C PRO A 445 -26.82 0.24 26.35
N PHE A 446 -26.10 1.17 25.74
CA PHE A 446 -25.00 1.94 26.30
C PHE A 446 -25.28 3.45 26.39
N TYR A 447 -26.43 3.95 25.92
CA TYR A 447 -26.86 5.33 26.16
C TYR A 447 -27.91 5.34 27.27
N HIS A 448 -27.43 5.49 28.51
CA HIS A 448 -28.22 5.88 29.68
C HIS A 448 -27.93 7.34 30.04
#